data_AF-A0A6J7C4P5-F1
#
_entry.id   AF-A0A6J7C4P5-F1
#
_cell.length_a   1.000
_cell.length_b   1.000
_cell.length_c   1.000
_cell.angle_alpha   90.00
_cell.angle_beta   90.00
_cell.angle_gamma   90.00
#
_symmetry.space_group_name_H-M   'P 1'
#
loop_
_entity.id
_entity.type
_entity.pdbx_description
1 polymer ?
#
loop_
_entity_poly.entity_id
_entity_poly.type
_entity_poly.pdbx_seq_one_letter_code
_entity_poly.pdbx_strand_id
1 'polypeptide(L)'
;MGAIIAKIMRDGLMMPMPEGPNDLPPMNEVSWRPVAAACLAQLHRWVDEGVLPSVQPRISVSVGSVGPTIDRDALGIALGGIRVPQVDVPTAAHSGVNGIVGPAFLNGSSIPFDEATLRRLYPDAATFIAANHVAAQRAFAQGVLLERGVAEAMLAAQAAAATLP
;
A
#
# COMPACT_ATOMS: atom_id res chain seq x y z
N MET A 1 3.85 -29.15 -16.92
CA MET A 1 3.35 -27.77 -16.83
C MET A 1 2.68 -27.41 -15.49
N GLY A 2 2.09 -28.36 -14.73
CA GLY A 2 1.32 -28.04 -13.52
C GLY A 2 2.12 -27.62 -12.27
N ALA A 3 3.38 -28.04 -12.13
CA ALA A 3 4.19 -27.76 -10.93
C ALA A 3 4.76 -26.32 -10.86
N ILE A 4 4.84 -25.62 -11.99
CA ILE A 4 5.35 -24.24 -12.04
C ILE A 4 4.23 -23.24 -11.64
N ILE A 5 2.99 -23.49 -12.07
CA ILE A 5 1.84 -22.64 -11.72
C ILE A 5 1.59 -22.61 -10.20
N ALA A 6 1.75 -23.75 -9.52
CA ALA A 6 1.61 -23.83 -8.07
C ALA A 6 2.63 -22.98 -7.28
N LYS A 7 3.79 -22.64 -7.88
CA LYS A 7 4.81 -21.77 -7.25
C LYS A 7 4.61 -20.28 -7.56
N ILE A 8 3.69 -19.94 -8.46
CA ILE A 8 3.38 -18.56 -8.85
C ILE A 8 2.09 -18.07 -8.15
N MET A 9 1.31 -18.97 -7.55
CA MET A 9 0.16 -18.59 -6.72
C MET A 9 0.60 -18.21 -5.30
N ARG A 10 0.15 -17.04 -4.83
CA ARG A 10 0.27 -16.63 -3.42
C ARG A 10 -1.07 -16.86 -2.74
N ASP A 11 -1.13 -17.77 -1.77
CA ASP A 11 -2.35 -18.04 -0.99
C ASP A 11 -3.59 -18.38 -1.84
N GLY A 12 -3.38 -19.03 -2.99
CA GLY A 12 -4.46 -19.36 -3.94
C GLY A 12 -4.95 -18.20 -4.81
N LEU A 13 -4.40 -16.99 -4.63
CA LEU A 13 -4.66 -15.85 -5.51
C LEU A 13 -3.97 -16.09 -6.86
N MET A 14 -4.77 -16.15 -7.93
CA MET A 14 -4.25 -16.08 -9.28
C MET A 14 -3.82 -14.65 -9.57
N MET A 15 -2.54 -14.46 -9.87
CA MET A 15 -2.04 -13.12 -10.16
C MET A 15 -2.39 -12.74 -11.61
N PRO A 16 -2.86 -11.50 -11.85
CA PRO A 16 -3.09 -11.04 -13.21
C PRO A 16 -1.80 -11.14 -14.02
N MET A 17 -1.84 -11.96 -15.07
CA MET A 17 -0.78 -11.99 -16.08
C MET A 17 -0.93 -10.74 -16.94
N PRO A 18 0.18 -10.15 -17.41
CA PRO A 18 0.11 -8.96 -18.24
C PRO A 18 -0.51 -9.28 -19.59
N GLU A 19 -1.29 -8.34 -20.13
CA GLU A 19 -1.62 -8.35 -21.55
C GLU A 19 -0.44 -7.75 -22.32
N GLY A 20 0.54 -8.60 -22.62
CA GLY A 20 1.64 -8.26 -23.54
C GLY A 20 2.80 -7.44 -22.95
N PRO A 21 3.91 -7.34 -23.70
CA PRO A 21 5.19 -6.84 -23.20
C PRO A 21 5.30 -5.31 -23.01
N ASN A 22 4.33 -4.50 -23.44
CA ASN A 22 4.50 -3.05 -23.55
C ASN A 22 3.55 -2.17 -22.69
N ASP A 23 2.53 -2.74 -22.03
CA ASP A 23 1.54 -1.96 -21.25
C ASP A 23 1.59 -2.28 -19.74
N LEU A 24 2.80 -2.49 -19.20
CA LEU A 24 2.97 -2.80 -17.77
C LEU A 24 2.82 -1.54 -16.93
N PRO A 25 2.00 -1.57 -15.86
CA PRO A 25 1.80 -0.40 -15.03
C PRO A 25 3.10 -0.04 -14.28
N PRO A 26 3.30 1.26 -13.95
CA PRO A 26 4.46 1.70 -13.17
C PRO A 26 4.60 0.92 -11.87
N MET A 27 5.84 0.75 -11.42
CA MET A 27 6.15 0.00 -10.20
C MET A 27 5.57 0.70 -8.96
N ASN A 28 5.24 -0.05 -7.91
CA ASN A 28 4.61 0.56 -6.73
C ASN A 28 5.57 1.54 -6.03
N GLU A 29 5.07 2.73 -5.73
CA GLU A 29 5.82 3.81 -5.10
C GLU A 29 5.65 3.82 -3.57
N VAL A 30 4.70 3.05 -3.03
CA VAL A 30 4.49 2.93 -1.58
C VAL A 30 5.64 2.17 -0.95
N SER A 31 6.49 2.90 -0.22
CA SER A 31 7.62 2.33 0.49
C SER A 31 7.18 1.47 1.68
N TRP A 32 7.64 0.23 1.72
CA TRP A 32 7.46 -0.67 2.87
C TRP A 32 8.47 -0.42 4.00
N ARG A 33 9.50 0.40 3.75
CA ARG A 33 10.64 0.58 4.69
C ARG A 33 10.23 1.15 6.05
N PRO A 34 9.36 2.18 6.14
CA PRO A 34 8.93 2.70 7.45
C PRO A 34 8.19 1.66 8.29
N VAL A 35 7.38 0.82 7.64
CA VAL A 35 6.65 -0.27 8.29
C VAL A 35 7.60 -1.35 8.80
N ALA A 36 8.62 -1.71 8.02
CA ALA A 36 9.63 -2.67 8.47
C ALA A 36 10.45 -2.14 9.65
N ALA A 37 10.78 -0.85 9.67
CA ALA A 37 11.44 -0.22 10.82
C ALA A 37 10.57 -0.30 12.08
N ALA A 38 9.27 -0.01 11.97
CA ALA A 38 8.34 -0.12 13.08
C ALA A 38 8.17 -1.58 13.55
N CYS A 39 8.09 -2.54 12.62
CA CYS A 39 8.05 -3.96 12.94
C CYS A 39 9.29 -4.42 13.73
N LEU A 40 10.49 -4.02 13.29
CA LEU A 40 11.73 -4.36 14.00
C LEU A 40 11.78 -3.75 15.40
N ALA A 41 11.35 -2.50 15.56
CA ALA A 41 11.27 -1.86 16.87
C ALA A 41 10.28 -2.58 17.80
N GLN A 42 9.14 -3.02 17.28
CA GLN A 42 8.17 -3.79 18.06
C GLN A 42 8.67 -5.19 18.42
N LEU A 43 9.39 -5.86 17.50
CA LEU A 43 10.03 -7.15 17.79
C LEU A 43 11.04 -7.01 18.92
N HIS A 44 11.87 -5.96 18.89
CA HIS A 44 12.83 -5.69 19.96
C HIS A 44 12.13 -5.54 21.32
N ARG A 45 11.09 -4.70 21.39
CA ARG A 45 10.30 -4.51 22.62
C ARG A 45 9.60 -5.78 23.10
N TRP A 46 9.15 -6.62 22.19
CA TRP A 46 8.55 -7.89 22.56
C TRP A 46 9.58 -8.82 23.22
N VAL A 47 10.78 -8.93 22.64
CA VAL A 47 11.85 -9.78 23.16
C VAL A 47 12.39 -9.27 24.49
N ASP A 48 12.59 -7.95 24.63
CA ASP A 48 13.25 -7.33 25.78
C ASP A 48 12.27 -7.01 26.93
N GLU A 49 11.11 -6.44 26.59
CA GLU A 49 10.13 -5.92 27.57
C GLU A 49 8.90 -6.83 27.72
N GLY A 50 8.74 -7.86 26.87
CA GLY A 50 7.53 -8.69 26.83
C GLY A 50 6.30 -7.99 26.25
N VAL A 51 6.43 -6.78 25.69
CA VAL A 51 5.30 -6.04 25.13
C VAL A 51 4.96 -6.57 23.74
N LEU A 52 3.76 -7.13 23.60
CA LEU A 52 3.30 -7.70 22.33
C LEU A 52 3.26 -6.67 21.20
N PRO A 53 3.65 -7.06 19.97
CA PRO A 53 3.52 -6.21 18.80
C PRO A 53 2.04 -5.92 18.50
N SER A 54 1.78 -4.71 18.00
CA SER A 54 0.50 -4.30 17.43
C SER A 54 0.06 -5.24 16.30
N VAL A 55 -1.22 -5.61 16.33
CA VAL A 55 -1.84 -6.44 15.29
C VAL A 55 -2.58 -5.52 14.31
N GLN A 56 -2.37 -5.75 13.02
CA GLN A 56 -3.05 -5.02 11.96
C GLN A 56 -4.15 -5.90 11.33
N PRO A 57 -5.25 -5.30 10.85
CA PRO A 57 -6.27 -6.05 10.12
C PRO A 57 -5.67 -6.80 8.93
N ARG A 58 -6.20 -7.99 8.63
CA ARG A 58 -5.86 -8.70 7.39
C ARG A 58 -6.43 -7.95 6.19
N ILE A 59 -5.84 -8.17 5.01
CA ILE A 59 -6.46 -7.75 3.75
C ILE A 59 -7.75 -8.55 3.57
N SER A 60 -8.83 -7.87 3.21
CA SER A 60 -10.11 -8.51 2.93
C SER A 60 -10.04 -9.29 1.61
N VAL A 61 -10.48 -10.54 1.65
CA VAL A 61 -10.45 -11.46 0.52
C VAL A 61 -11.80 -12.18 0.44
N SER A 62 -12.45 -12.07 -0.71
CA SER A 62 -13.64 -12.85 -1.06
C SER A 62 -13.25 -14.06 -1.90
N VAL A 63 -13.94 -15.19 -1.73
CA VAL A 63 -13.73 -16.39 -2.56
C VAL A 63 -14.84 -16.48 -3.61
N GLY A 64 -14.48 -16.27 -4.86
CA GLY A 64 -15.37 -16.39 -6.01
C GLY A 64 -15.24 -17.72 -6.75
N SER A 65 -16.01 -17.90 -7.82
CA SER A 65 -16.01 -19.12 -8.65
C SER A 65 -14.69 -19.40 -9.37
N VAL A 66 -13.88 -18.36 -9.59
CA VAL A 66 -12.57 -18.43 -10.26
C VAL A 66 -11.38 -18.36 -9.29
N GLY A 67 -11.65 -18.35 -7.98
CA GLY A 67 -10.64 -18.25 -6.92
C GLY A 67 -10.83 -17.05 -5.99
N PRO A 68 -9.93 -16.88 -5.00
CA PRO A 68 -9.94 -15.72 -4.12
C PRO A 68 -9.62 -14.43 -4.87
N THR A 69 -10.22 -13.32 -4.42
CA THR A 69 -9.98 -11.96 -4.93
C THR A 69 -9.88 -10.98 -3.77
N ILE A 70 -8.93 -10.06 -3.84
CA ILE A 70 -8.79 -8.98 -2.86
C ILE A 70 -9.94 -7.98 -3.03
N ASP A 71 -10.67 -7.70 -1.96
CA ASP A 71 -11.71 -6.68 -1.95
C ASP A 71 -11.08 -5.29 -1.94
N ARG A 72 -11.61 -4.39 -2.77
CA ARG A 72 -11.08 -3.04 -2.96
C ARG A 72 -12.18 -2.00 -2.79
N ASP A 73 -11.79 -0.81 -2.34
CA ASP A 73 -12.68 0.34 -2.31
C ASP A 73 -12.91 0.95 -3.71
N ALA A 74 -13.69 2.03 -3.76
CA ALA A 74 -14.01 2.74 -5.00
C ALA A 74 -12.80 3.41 -5.68
N LEU A 75 -11.66 3.55 -4.97
CA LEU A 75 -10.41 4.08 -5.51
C LEU A 75 -9.45 2.95 -5.96
N GLY A 76 -9.88 1.69 -5.86
CA GLY A 76 -9.07 0.53 -6.21
C GLY A 76 -8.03 0.15 -5.15
N ILE A 77 -8.13 0.71 -3.94
CA ILE A 77 -7.24 0.39 -2.82
C ILE A 77 -7.79 -0.81 -2.06
N ALA A 78 -6.90 -1.76 -1.71
CA ALA A 78 -7.28 -2.95 -0.95
C ALA A 78 -7.89 -2.59 0.41
N LEU A 79 -8.96 -3.29 0.81
CA LEU A 79 -9.59 -3.14 2.12
C LEU A 79 -8.80 -3.90 3.19
N GLY A 80 -8.71 -3.32 4.39
CA GLY A 80 -7.91 -3.85 5.49
C GLY A 80 -6.41 -3.70 5.25
N GLY A 81 -5.62 -4.62 5.83
CA GLY A 81 -4.16 -4.58 5.75
C GLY A 81 -3.52 -3.45 6.56
N ILE A 82 -2.24 -3.22 6.29
CA ILE A 82 -1.46 -2.15 6.91
C ILE A 82 -1.77 -0.84 6.19
N ARG A 83 -2.17 0.18 6.94
CA ARG A 83 -2.59 1.48 6.41
C ARG A 83 -1.50 2.54 6.68
N VAL A 84 -0.69 2.82 5.66
CA VAL A 84 0.24 3.96 5.64
C VAL A 84 -0.42 5.17 4.97
N PRO A 85 0.10 6.40 5.11
CA PRO A 85 -0.55 7.60 4.57
C PRO A 85 -0.84 7.54 3.07
N GLN A 86 0.04 6.94 2.27
CA GLN A 86 -0.17 6.76 0.82
C GLN A 86 -1.35 5.82 0.49
N VAL A 87 -1.76 4.97 1.43
CA VAL A 87 -2.89 4.04 1.26
C VAL A 87 -4.19 4.65 1.79
N ASP A 88 -4.13 5.42 2.88
CA ASP A 88 -5.30 6.11 3.47
C ASP A 88 -5.63 7.45 2.79
N VAL A 89 -4.64 8.10 2.19
CA VAL A 89 -4.74 9.38 1.47
C VAL A 89 -4.07 9.21 0.10
N PRO A 90 -4.62 8.34 -0.76
CA PRO A 90 -3.99 7.96 -2.02
C PRO A 90 -4.06 9.08 -3.06
N THR A 91 -3.00 9.18 -3.87
CA THR A 91 -2.97 9.93 -5.14
C THR A 91 -2.91 8.99 -6.34
N ALA A 92 -2.81 7.69 -6.10
CA ALA A 92 -2.73 6.63 -7.08
C ALA A 92 -3.41 5.35 -6.55
N ALA A 93 -3.89 4.50 -7.45
CA ALA A 93 -4.30 3.14 -7.11
C ALA A 93 -3.05 2.26 -6.93
N HIS A 94 -2.94 1.62 -5.77
CA HIS A 94 -1.80 0.77 -5.42
C HIS A 94 -2.17 -0.72 -5.42
N SER A 95 -1.37 -1.54 -6.08
CA SER A 95 -1.51 -2.99 -6.12
C SER A 95 -0.22 -3.69 -5.68
N GLY A 96 -0.36 -4.86 -5.05
CA GLY A 96 0.76 -5.74 -4.71
C GLY A 96 1.22 -6.62 -5.86
N VAL A 97 0.62 -6.50 -7.04
CA VAL A 97 1.00 -7.25 -8.25
C VAL A 97 1.25 -6.27 -9.38
N ASN A 98 2.40 -6.43 -10.04
CA ASN A 98 2.70 -5.88 -11.35
C ASN A 98 2.66 -7.02 -12.36
N GLY A 99 2.12 -6.84 -13.56
CA GLY A 99 2.10 -7.88 -14.59
C GLY A 99 3.50 -8.28 -15.09
N ILE A 100 4.61 -7.82 -14.53
CA ILE A 100 5.96 -8.17 -15.00
C ILE A 100 6.23 -9.68 -14.83
N VAL A 101 6.78 -10.33 -15.87
CA VAL A 101 7.19 -11.74 -15.79
C VAL A 101 8.41 -11.89 -14.85
N GLY A 102 8.38 -12.92 -13.99
CA GLY A 102 9.46 -13.19 -13.03
C GLY A 102 9.31 -12.41 -11.72
N PRO A 103 10.27 -12.48 -10.78
CA PRO A 103 10.08 -12.03 -9.39
C PRO A 103 9.74 -10.53 -9.24
N ALA A 104 9.93 -9.73 -10.28
CA ALA A 104 9.59 -8.31 -10.30
C ALA A 104 8.07 -8.03 -10.19
N PHE A 105 7.19 -9.00 -10.45
CA PHE A 105 5.75 -8.82 -10.20
C PHE A 105 5.45 -8.44 -8.74
N LEU A 106 6.29 -8.88 -7.80
CA LEU A 106 6.16 -8.63 -6.36
C LEU A 106 6.33 -7.16 -5.99
N ASN A 107 6.92 -6.36 -6.88
CA ASN A 107 7.09 -4.94 -6.65
C ASN A 107 5.78 -4.17 -6.80
N GLY A 108 4.71 -4.81 -7.27
CA GLY A 108 3.40 -4.20 -7.36
C GLY A 108 3.31 -3.06 -8.39
N SER A 109 2.15 -2.42 -8.43
CA SER A 109 1.92 -1.28 -9.32
C SER A 109 1.36 -0.05 -8.61
N SER A 110 1.62 1.11 -9.20
CA SER A 110 1.04 2.41 -8.84
C SER A 110 0.47 3.05 -10.10
N ILE A 111 -0.84 3.27 -10.14
CA ILE A 111 -1.51 3.94 -11.28
C ILE A 111 -2.05 5.28 -10.77
N PRO A 112 -1.44 6.41 -11.15
CA PRO A 112 -1.88 7.74 -10.73
C PRO A 112 -3.36 7.99 -11.06
N PHE A 113 -4.06 8.68 -10.15
CA PHE A 113 -5.41 9.15 -10.43
C PHE A 113 -5.40 10.29 -11.44
N ASP A 114 -6.50 10.43 -12.17
CA ASP A 114 -6.70 11.59 -13.04
C ASP A 114 -6.90 12.88 -12.23
N GLU A 115 -6.71 14.00 -12.92
CA GLU A 115 -6.80 15.34 -12.35
C GLU A 115 -8.17 15.62 -11.71
N ALA A 116 -9.24 15.14 -12.34
CA ALA A 116 -10.60 15.30 -11.85
C ALA A 116 -10.82 14.58 -10.52
N THR A 117 -10.28 13.36 -10.38
CA THR A 117 -10.31 12.60 -9.14
C THR A 117 -9.46 13.27 -8.06
N LEU A 118 -8.25 13.72 -8.40
CA LEU A 118 -7.38 14.41 -7.44
C LEU A 118 -8.02 15.71 -6.92
N ARG A 119 -8.60 16.56 -7.78
CA ARG A 119 -9.32 17.76 -7.33
C ARG A 119 -10.54 17.47 -6.47
N ARG A 120 -11.24 16.36 -6.76
CA ARG A 120 -12.39 15.93 -5.96
C ARG A 120 -11.98 15.43 -4.58
N LEU A 121 -10.85 14.73 -4.47
CA LEU A 121 -10.32 14.22 -3.21
C LEU A 121 -9.62 15.32 -2.40
N TYR A 122 -8.83 16.15 -3.08
CA TYR A 122 -7.96 17.17 -2.51
C TYR A 122 -8.15 18.48 -3.29
N PRO A 123 -9.12 19.32 -2.89
CA PRO A 123 -9.38 20.60 -3.55
C PRO A 123 -8.21 21.58 -3.49
N ASP A 124 -7.32 21.41 -2.50
CA ASP A 124 -6.11 22.20 -2.35
C ASP A 124 -4.99 21.40 -1.65
N ALA A 125 -3.77 21.91 -1.76
CA ALA A 125 -2.58 21.35 -1.13
C ALA A 125 -2.69 21.24 0.40
N ALA A 126 -3.34 22.20 1.05
CA ALA A 126 -3.47 22.20 2.51
C ALA A 126 -4.36 21.06 3.00
N THR A 127 -5.43 20.76 2.26
CA THR A 127 -6.36 19.65 2.51
C THR A 127 -5.63 18.32 2.38
N PHE A 128 -4.83 18.14 1.32
CA PHE A 128 -4.01 16.94 1.16
C PHE A 128 -3.00 16.76 2.30
N ILE A 129 -2.24 17.81 2.64
CA ILE A 129 -1.22 17.76 3.70
C ILE A 129 -1.87 17.47 5.06
N ALA A 130 -3.00 18.10 5.37
CA ALA A 130 -3.72 17.88 6.63
C ALA A 130 -4.25 16.45 6.72
N ALA A 131 -4.84 15.92 5.64
CA ALA A 131 -5.28 14.53 5.58
C ALA A 131 -4.09 13.56 5.77
N ASN A 132 -2.97 13.81 5.09
CA ASN A 132 -1.75 13.01 5.22
C ASN A 132 -1.23 13.02 6.66
N HIS A 133 -1.23 14.18 7.33
CA HIS A 133 -0.82 14.28 8.72
C HIS A 133 -1.71 13.43 9.64
N VAL A 134 -3.03 13.53 9.49
CA VAL A 134 -3.97 12.72 10.27
C VAL A 134 -3.74 11.21 10.04
N ALA A 135 -3.53 10.80 8.79
CA ALA A 135 -3.23 9.40 8.47
C ALA A 135 -1.90 8.93 9.05
N ALA A 136 -0.85 9.78 9.02
CA ALA A 136 0.45 9.46 9.59
C ALA A 136 0.39 9.30 11.11
N GLN A 137 -0.35 10.19 11.80
CA GLN A 137 -0.58 10.09 13.24
C GLN A 137 -1.38 8.84 13.62
N ARG A 138 -2.39 8.48 12.81
CA ARG A 138 -3.13 7.21 13.00
C ARG A 138 -2.20 6.01 12.86
N ALA A 139 -1.37 5.98 11.82
CA ALA A 139 -0.43 4.90 11.58
C ALA A 139 0.60 4.79 12.71
N PHE A 140 1.06 5.92 13.25
CA PHE A 140 1.92 5.94 14.45
C PHE A 140 1.21 5.36 15.68
N ALA A 141 -0.02 5.81 15.97
CA ALA A 141 -0.80 5.31 17.10
C ALA A 141 -1.11 3.80 16.99
N GLN A 142 -1.20 3.28 15.76
CA GLN A 142 -1.38 1.85 15.48
C GLN A 142 -0.07 1.05 15.49
N GLY A 143 1.08 1.68 15.72
CA GLY A 143 2.40 1.05 15.68
C GLY A 143 2.92 0.74 14.27
N VAL A 144 2.22 1.18 13.22
CA VAL A 144 2.63 0.99 11.82
C VAL A 144 3.81 1.89 11.46
N LEU A 145 3.91 3.07 12.07
CA LEU A 145 5.02 4.00 11.88
C LEU A 145 5.71 4.32 13.21
N LEU A 146 7.00 4.64 13.13
CA LEU A 146 7.74 5.35 14.17
C LEU A 146 7.61 6.86 13.97
N GLU A 147 8.00 7.67 14.96
CA GLU A 147 8.01 9.14 14.84
C GLU A 147 8.77 9.63 13.61
N ARG A 148 9.92 8.99 13.31
CA ARG A 148 10.69 9.25 12.09
C ARG A 148 9.87 8.98 10.82
N GLY A 149 9.08 7.91 10.80
CA GLY A 149 8.21 7.58 9.68
C GLY A 149 7.08 8.59 9.48
N VAL A 150 6.57 9.18 10.56
CA VAL A 150 5.60 10.30 10.50
C VAL A 150 6.26 11.52 9.86
N ALA A 151 7.46 11.89 10.29
CA ALA A 151 8.19 13.02 9.72
C ALA A 151 8.51 12.81 8.23
N GLU A 152 8.96 11.60 7.85
CA GLU A 152 9.20 11.23 6.45
C GLU A 152 7.92 11.31 5.60
N ALA A 153 6.79 10.83 6.13
CA ALA A 153 5.50 10.94 5.44
C ALA A 153 5.09 12.41 5.22
N MET A 154 5.31 13.28 6.21
CA MET A 154 4.99 14.71 6.08
C MET A 154 5.85 15.43 5.05
N LEU A 155 7.14 15.11 4.98
CA LEU A 155 8.04 15.64 3.95
C LEU A 155 7.61 15.17 2.55
N ALA A 156 7.27 13.88 2.41
CA ALA A 156 6.76 13.33 1.16
C ALA A 156 5.44 13.98 0.74
N ALA A 157 4.52 14.22 1.69
CA ALA A 157 3.26 14.87 1.42
C ALA A 157 3.45 16.32 0.95
N GLN A 158 4.37 17.07 1.55
CA GLN A 158 4.69 18.44 1.12
C GLN A 158 5.27 18.47 -0.30
N ALA A 159 6.16 17.53 -0.63
CA ALA A 159 6.71 17.41 -1.97
C ALA A 159 5.63 17.04 -3.00
N ALA A 160 4.76 16.08 -2.69
CA ALA A 160 3.66 15.67 -3.58
C ALA A 160 2.59 16.76 -3.75
N ALA A 161 2.31 17.55 -2.70
CA ALA A 161 1.36 18.65 -2.76
C ALA A 161 1.74 19.71 -3.80
N ALA A 162 3.03 19.88 -4.08
CA ALA A 162 3.51 20.80 -5.11
C ALA A 162 3.18 20.35 -6.54
N THR A 163 2.81 19.08 -6.73
CA THR A 163 2.43 18.49 -8.02
C THR A 163 0.94 18.20 -8.16
N LEU A 164 0.15 18.47 -7.11
CA LEU A 164 -1.30 18.31 -7.16
C LEU A 164 -1.97 19.45 -7.98
N PRO A 165 -3.09 19.17 -8.64
CA PRO A 165 -3.73 20.08 -9.60
C PRO A 165 -4.64 21.17 -8.99
#